data_AF-A0AAA9TWK2-F1
#
_entry.id   AF-A0AAA9TWK2-F1
#
_cell.length_a   1.000
_cell.length_b   1.000
_cell.length_c   1.000
_cell.angle_alpha   90.00
_cell.angle_beta   90.00
_cell.angle_gamma   90.00
#
_symmetry.space_group_name_H-M   'P 1'
#
loop_
_entity.id
_entity.type
_entity.pdbx_description
1 polymer ?
#
loop_
_entity_poly.entity_id
_entity_poly.type
_entity_poly.pdbx_seq_one_letter_code
_entity_poly.pdbx_strand_id
1 'polypeptide(L)'
;MAESKEELKSLLVKEESKKVDLKLNIQKTKIMAFGPITSWQIDGETVETVTDFILGGSKITADGDCSHEIKRLLLLERKALINLDSILKSRDITLPIKVHLVTAMVFPVVMYGCESWTVKKAERQRIDAFELWSWRRLLRVPWTARRFQPGHPKRKSVLNIHWND
;
A
#
# COMPACT_ATOMS: atom_id res chain seq x y z
N MET A 1 -4.12 7.09 -13.67
CA MET A 1 -2.87 7.10 -14.47
C MET A 1 -3.28 7.37 -15.90
N ALA A 2 -2.48 8.12 -16.65
CA ALA A 2 -2.70 8.29 -18.08
C ALA A 2 -1.80 7.33 -18.85
N GLU A 3 -2.31 6.73 -19.91
CA GLU A 3 -1.56 5.86 -20.82
C GLU A 3 -0.80 6.68 -21.87
N SER A 4 -1.18 7.93 -22.09
CA SER A 4 -0.53 8.83 -23.05
C SER A 4 -0.32 10.25 -22.51
N LYS A 5 0.53 11.01 -23.21
CA LYS A 5 0.78 12.43 -22.94
C LYS A 5 -0.50 13.26 -23.14
N GLU A 6 -1.27 12.90 -24.15
CA GLU A 6 -2.50 13.56 -24.56
C GLU A 6 -3.61 13.32 -23.53
N GLU A 7 -3.71 12.09 -23.02
CA GLU A 7 -4.63 11.75 -21.93
C GLU A 7 -4.22 12.40 -20.61
N LEU A 8 -2.93 12.50 -20.29
CA LEU A 8 -2.51 13.22 -19.08
C LEU A 8 -2.86 14.71 -19.19
N LYS A 9 -2.70 15.31 -20.38
CA LYS A 9 -3.11 16.70 -20.63
C LYS A 9 -4.62 16.88 -20.52
N SER A 10 -5.41 15.92 -20.98
CA SER A 10 -6.87 15.96 -20.80
C SER A 10 -7.22 15.80 -19.33
N LEU A 11 -6.63 14.84 -18.59
CA LEU A 11 -6.85 14.62 -17.14
C LEU A 11 -6.40 15.77 -16.25
N LEU A 12 -5.40 16.55 -16.67
CA LEU A 12 -5.02 17.82 -16.03
C LEU A 12 -6.08 18.91 -16.24
N VAL A 13 -7.33 18.52 -16.56
CA VAL A 13 -8.42 19.28 -17.20
C VAL A 13 -8.44 20.73 -16.74
N LYS A 14 -7.74 21.57 -17.50
CA LYS A 14 -7.78 23.03 -17.29
C LYS A 14 -9.15 23.59 -17.63
N GLU A 15 -9.90 22.94 -18.51
CA GLU A 15 -11.19 23.46 -18.97
C GLU A 15 -12.26 23.35 -17.88
N GLU A 16 -12.36 22.19 -17.22
CA GLU A 16 -13.21 22.00 -16.06
C GLU A 16 -12.68 22.77 -14.84
N SER A 17 -11.37 22.81 -14.57
CA SER A 17 -10.85 23.63 -13.45
C SER A 17 -11.10 25.12 -13.64
N LYS A 18 -11.01 25.64 -14.87
CA LYS A 18 -11.34 27.04 -15.21
C LYS A 18 -12.82 27.35 -15.01
N LYS A 19 -13.73 26.40 -15.24
CA LYS A 19 -15.17 26.58 -14.93
C LYS A 19 -15.41 26.80 -13.44
N VAL A 20 -14.53 26.27 -12.58
CA VAL A 20 -14.60 26.41 -11.11
C VAL A 20 -13.57 27.41 -10.56
N ASP A 21 -12.92 28.20 -11.43
CA ASP A 21 -11.86 29.18 -11.09
C ASP A 21 -10.67 28.60 -10.29
N LEU A 22 -10.38 27.31 -10.46
CA LEU A 22 -9.23 26.64 -9.87
C LEU A 22 -8.02 26.76 -10.80
N LYS A 23 -6.92 27.33 -10.29
CA LYS A 23 -5.65 27.44 -11.01
C LYS A 23 -4.66 26.35 -10.58
N LEU A 24 -4.05 25.71 -11.57
CA LEU A 24 -3.03 24.70 -11.37
C LEU A 24 -1.72 25.37 -10.90
N ASN A 25 -1.16 24.89 -9.79
CA ASN A 25 0.14 25.36 -9.29
C ASN A 25 1.26 24.59 -9.97
N ILE A 26 1.86 25.19 -11.00
CA ILE A 26 2.92 24.57 -11.82
C ILE A 26 4.16 24.24 -10.98
N GLN A 27 4.53 25.09 -10.02
CA GLN A 27 5.69 24.86 -9.14
C GLN A 27 5.50 23.66 -8.21
N LYS A 28 4.26 23.35 -7.81
CA LYS A 28 3.94 22.16 -6.99
C LYS A 28 3.68 20.91 -7.83
N THR A 29 3.42 21.07 -9.12
CA THR A 29 3.06 19.98 -10.01
C THR A 29 4.33 19.34 -10.55
N LYS A 30 4.42 18.03 -10.39
CA LYS A 30 5.55 17.23 -10.86
C LYS A 30 5.02 16.13 -11.76
N ILE A 31 5.76 15.82 -12.82
CA ILE A 31 5.41 14.72 -13.74
C ILE A 31 6.37 13.56 -13.47
N MET A 32 5.83 12.35 -13.43
CA MET A 32 6.60 11.11 -13.41
C MET A 32 6.13 10.26 -14.59
N ALA A 33 7.07 9.65 -15.32
CA ALA A 33 6.78 8.77 -16.44
C ALA A 33 7.47 7.41 -16.24
N PHE A 34 6.74 6.34 -16.56
CA PHE A 34 7.29 4.99 -16.66
C PHE A 34 7.95 4.81 -18.03
N GLY A 35 9.17 5.36 -18.22
CA GLY A 35 9.89 5.32 -19.50
C GLY A 35 10.76 6.54 -19.76
N PRO A 36 11.22 6.76 -21.02
CA PRO A 36 12.04 7.91 -21.38
C PRO A 36 11.34 9.22 -21.04
N ILE A 37 12.03 10.04 -20.25
CA ILE A 37 11.54 11.36 -19.87
C ILE A 37 11.72 12.30 -21.07
N THR A 38 10.60 12.74 -21.65
CA THR A 38 10.60 13.90 -22.54
C THR A 38 10.33 15.15 -21.71
N SER A 39 10.86 16.31 -22.10
CA SER A 39 10.51 17.57 -21.43
C SER A 39 9.02 17.88 -21.65
N TRP A 40 8.40 18.46 -20.61
CA TRP A 40 6.98 18.79 -20.59
C TRP A 40 6.76 20.26 -20.26
N GLN A 41 5.85 20.89 -20.99
CA GLN A 41 5.45 22.27 -20.77
C GLN A 41 3.93 22.40 -20.61
N ILE A 42 3.52 23.26 -19.69
CA ILE A 42 2.14 23.62 -19.39
C ILE A 42 2.09 25.16 -19.42
N ASP A 43 1.30 25.75 -20.33
CA ASP A 43 1.24 27.21 -20.57
C ASP A 43 2.60 27.89 -20.84
N GLY A 44 3.53 27.17 -21.49
CA GLY A 44 4.88 27.67 -21.78
C GLY A 44 5.86 27.58 -20.60
N GLU A 45 5.40 27.19 -19.41
CA GLU A 45 6.26 26.88 -18.28
C GLU A 45 6.65 25.40 -18.28
N THR A 46 7.94 25.11 -18.05
CA THR A 46 8.46 23.74 -17.96
C THR A 46 8.09 23.14 -16.61
N VAL A 47 7.44 21.98 -16.64
CA VAL A 47 7.05 21.24 -15.42
C VAL A 47 8.22 20.36 -14.98
N GLU A 48 8.50 20.34 -13.68
CA GLU A 48 9.53 19.48 -13.11
C GLU A 48 9.21 18.01 -13.37
N THR A 49 10.18 17.28 -13.93
CA THR A 49 10.06 15.82 -14.07
C THR A 49 10.85 15.15 -12.96
N VAL A 50 10.22 14.21 -12.27
CA VAL A 50 10.80 13.47 -11.15
C VAL A 50 10.84 11.98 -11.41
N THR A 51 11.83 11.32 -10.81
CA THR A 51 11.98 9.86 -10.80
C THR A 51 11.16 9.18 -9.72
N ASP A 52 10.73 9.94 -8.72
CA ASP A 52 9.95 9.47 -7.60
C ASP A 52 9.05 10.56 -7.04
N PHE A 53 7.88 10.16 -6.52
CA PHE A 53 6.94 11.06 -5.88
C PHE A 53 6.28 10.39 -4.68
N ILE A 54 5.85 11.21 -3.72
CA ILE A 54 5.09 10.74 -2.56
C ILE A 54 3.61 10.93 -2.85
N LEU A 55 2.87 9.84 -3.00
CA LEU A 55 1.42 9.81 -3.16
C LEU A 55 0.77 9.19 -1.94
N GLY A 56 -0.13 9.91 -1.26
CA GLY A 56 -0.86 9.35 -0.11
C GLY A 56 0.05 8.86 1.02
N GLY A 57 1.27 9.41 1.14
CA GLY A 57 2.28 8.98 2.11
C GLY A 57 3.17 7.81 1.64
N SER A 58 2.90 7.28 0.45
CA SER A 58 3.64 6.18 -0.18
C SER A 58 4.59 6.69 -1.25
N LYS A 59 5.84 6.21 -1.26
CA LYS A 59 6.84 6.58 -2.28
C LYS A 59 6.68 5.71 -3.51
N ILE A 60 6.26 6.32 -4.62
CA ILE A 60 6.16 5.66 -5.92
C ILE A 60 7.35 6.10 -6.77
N THR A 61 8.03 5.13 -7.36
CA THR A 61 9.19 5.32 -8.22
C THR A 61 8.85 5.05 -9.68
N ALA A 62 9.58 5.65 -10.61
CA ALA A 62 9.35 5.52 -12.06
C ALA A 62 9.58 4.10 -12.61
N ASP A 63 10.29 3.23 -11.87
CA ASP A 63 10.43 1.80 -12.15
C ASP A 63 9.32 0.96 -11.51
N GLY A 64 8.42 1.58 -10.73
CA GLY A 64 7.31 0.93 -10.05
C GLY A 64 7.76 -0.03 -8.95
N ASP A 65 8.95 0.19 -8.38
CA ASP A 65 9.42 -0.65 -7.29
C ASP A 65 8.89 -0.20 -5.93
N CYS A 66 7.81 -0.83 -5.50
CA CYS A 66 7.27 -0.65 -4.16
C CYS A 66 7.93 -1.58 -3.12
N SER A 67 8.95 -2.37 -3.51
CA SER A 67 9.53 -3.39 -2.64
C SER A 67 10.14 -2.82 -1.35
N HIS A 68 10.79 -1.66 -1.46
CA HIS A 68 11.42 -0.97 -0.33
C HIS A 68 10.37 -0.46 0.67
N GLU A 69 9.28 0.08 0.17
CA GLU A 69 8.18 0.58 0.99
C GLU A 69 7.43 -0.54 1.70
N ILE A 70 7.09 -1.61 0.97
CA ILE A 70 6.46 -2.81 1.53
C ILE A 70 7.33 -3.38 2.65
N LYS A 71 8.64 -3.53 2.43
CA LYS A 71 9.57 -3.99 3.48
C LYS A 71 9.56 -3.06 4.69
N ARG A 72 9.61 -1.74 4.48
CA ARG A 72 9.59 -0.74 5.56
C ARG A 72 8.33 -0.85 6.40
N LEU A 73 7.15 -0.95 5.78
CA LEU A 73 5.88 -1.06 6.49
C LEU A 73 5.77 -2.38 7.24
N LEU A 74 6.14 -3.51 6.62
CA LEU A 74 6.16 -4.80 7.30
C LEU A 74 7.09 -4.81 8.52
N LEU A 75 8.22 -4.09 8.48
CA LEU A 75 9.12 -3.95 9.62
C LEU A 75 8.53 -3.10 10.75
N LEU A 76 7.87 -1.99 10.41
CA LEU A 76 7.18 -1.13 11.39
C LEU A 76 6.05 -1.88 12.08
N GLU A 77 5.21 -2.57 11.30
CA GLU A 77 4.11 -3.39 11.81
C GLU A 77 4.62 -4.55 12.70
N ARG A 78 5.68 -5.22 12.26
CA ARG A 78 6.32 -6.26 13.06
C ARG A 78 6.82 -5.72 14.41
N LYS A 79 7.38 -4.51 14.43
CA LYS A 79 7.82 -3.86 15.67
C LYS A 79 6.63 -3.54 16.57
N ALA A 80 5.53 -3.02 16.04
CA ALA A 80 4.31 -2.76 16.81
C ALA A 80 3.74 -4.05 17.43
N LEU A 81 3.69 -5.15 16.67
CA LEU A 81 3.25 -6.45 17.16
C LEU A 81 4.16 -7.03 18.25
N ILE A 82 5.47 -6.79 18.18
CA ILE A 82 6.42 -7.18 19.23
C ILE A 82 6.21 -6.33 20.50
N ASN A 83 5.93 -5.04 20.35
CA ASN A 83 5.63 -4.17 21.50
C ASN A 83 4.33 -4.59 22.21
N LEU A 84 3.36 -5.12 21.47
CA LEU A 84 2.08 -5.62 21.99
C LEU A 84 2.14 -7.09 22.43
N ASP A 85 3.32 -7.71 22.43
CA ASP A 85 3.46 -9.14 22.66
C ASP A 85 2.94 -9.59 24.02
N SER A 86 3.13 -8.78 25.06
CA SER A 86 2.62 -9.05 26.41
C SER A 86 1.09 -9.12 26.43
N ILE A 87 0.42 -8.20 25.73
CA ILE A 87 -1.05 -8.13 25.60
C ILE A 87 -1.56 -9.32 24.80
N LEU A 88 -0.93 -9.64 23.66
CA LEU A 88 -1.30 -10.79 22.83
C LEU A 88 -1.13 -12.12 23.60
N LYS A 89 -0.11 -12.22 24.46
CA LYS A 89 0.20 -13.37 25.33
C LYS A 89 -0.51 -13.37 26.69
N SER A 90 -1.27 -12.35 27.06
CA SER A 90 -2.11 -12.38 28.26
C SER A 90 -3.17 -13.48 28.16
N ARG A 91 -3.59 -14.10 29.27
CA ARG A 91 -4.75 -15.03 29.26
C ARG A 91 -6.06 -14.29 29.56
N ASP A 92 -5.96 -13.14 30.20
CA ASP A 92 -7.09 -12.35 30.71
C ASP A 92 -7.87 -11.64 29.60
N ILE A 93 -7.24 -11.45 28.43
CA ILE A 93 -7.87 -10.83 27.26
C ILE A 93 -8.44 -11.92 26.34
N THR A 94 -9.72 -11.78 26.01
CA THR A 94 -10.42 -12.70 25.12
C THR A 94 -9.87 -12.67 23.69
N LEU A 95 -9.94 -13.82 23.00
CA LEU A 95 -9.45 -13.95 21.64
C LEU A 95 -10.08 -12.93 20.66
N PRO A 96 -11.41 -12.64 20.70
CA PRO A 96 -12.02 -11.68 19.79
C PRO A 96 -11.43 -10.27 19.90
N ILE A 97 -11.12 -9.82 21.11
CA ILE A 97 -10.51 -8.49 21.35
C ILE A 97 -9.11 -8.44 20.74
N LYS A 98 -8.33 -9.51 20.89
CA LYS A 98 -6.99 -9.57 20.31
C LYS A 98 -7.00 -9.65 18.78
N VAL A 99 -7.94 -10.42 18.21
CA VAL A 99 -8.17 -10.45 16.76
C VAL A 99 -8.51 -9.05 16.28
N HIS A 100 -9.44 -8.36 16.96
CA HIS A 100 -9.82 -6.99 16.60
C HIS A 100 -8.64 -6.02 16.69
N LEU A 101 -7.81 -6.13 17.74
CA LEU A 101 -6.63 -5.29 17.94
C LEU A 101 -5.58 -5.48 16.85
N VAL A 102 -5.23 -6.73 16.54
CA VAL A 102 -4.31 -7.06 15.43
C VAL A 102 -4.91 -6.58 14.11
N THR A 103 -6.19 -6.83 13.88
CA THR A 103 -6.84 -6.45 12.62
C THR A 103 -6.91 -4.93 12.44
N ALA A 104 -7.19 -4.17 13.49
CA ALA A 104 -7.33 -2.72 13.45
C ALA A 104 -5.99 -1.99 13.36
N MET A 105 -4.89 -2.57 13.85
CA MET A 105 -3.57 -1.94 13.77
C MET A 105 -2.80 -2.37 12.52
N VAL A 106 -2.84 -3.66 12.17
CA VAL A 106 -1.93 -4.24 11.18
C VAL A 106 -2.46 -4.18 9.77
N PHE A 107 -3.75 -4.47 9.56
CA PHE A 107 -4.29 -4.52 8.21
C PHE A 107 -4.51 -3.14 7.57
N PRO A 108 -4.98 -2.09 8.25
CA PRO A 108 -5.19 -0.79 7.60
C PRO A 108 -3.92 -0.20 7.01
N VAL A 109 -2.80 -0.29 7.72
CA VAL A 109 -1.51 0.27 7.28
C VAL A 109 -0.95 -0.49 6.07
N VAL A 110 -1.06 -1.83 6.08
CA VAL A 110 -0.61 -2.66 4.96
C VAL A 110 -1.55 -2.54 3.76
N MET A 111 -2.87 -2.47 3.98
CA MET A 111 -3.88 -2.45 2.91
C MET A 111 -4.01 -1.08 2.25
N TYR A 112 -3.89 0.02 3.00
CA TYR A 112 -3.98 1.37 2.44
C TYR A 112 -2.87 1.65 1.42
N GLY A 113 -1.66 1.14 1.67
CA GLY A 113 -0.55 1.24 0.71
C GLY A 113 -0.74 0.41 -0.55
N CYS A 114 -1.51 -0.69 -0.49
CA CYS A 114 -1.68 -1.61 -1.62
C CYS A 114 -2.35 -0.95 -2.84
N GLU A 115 -3.20 0.05 -2.65
CA GLU A 115 -3.86 0.78 -3.76
C GLU A 115 -2.85 1.50 -4.65
N SER A 116 -1.70 1.90 -4.10
CA SER A 116 -0.64 2.62 -4.79
C SER A 116 0.50 1.71 -5.25
N TRP A 117 0.45 0.40 -4.97
CA TRP A 117 1.55 -0.53 -5.23
C TRP A 117 1.32 -1.43 -6.43
N THR A 118 2.33 -1.52 -7.28
CA THR A 118 2.50 -2.61 -8.26
C THR A 118 2.99 -3.87 -7.55
N VAL A 119 2.07 -4.58 -6.86
CA VAL A 119 2.40 -5.78 -6.05
C VAL A 119 2.83 -6.95 -6.94
N LYS A 120 4.14 -7.17 -7.03
CA LYS A 120 4.74 -8.35 -7.66
C LYS A 120 4.45 -9.61 -6.84
N LYS A 121 4.53 -10.79 -7.47
CA LYS A 121 4.30 -12.10 -6.81
C LYS A 121 5.17 -12.30 -5.56
N ALA A 122 6.42 -11.85 -5.59
CA ALA A 122 7.33 -11.93 -4.45
C ALA A 122 6.89 -11.06 -3.26
N GLU A 123 6.33 -9.87 -3.52
CA GLU A 123 5.84 -8.98 -2.47
C GLU A 123 4.55 -9.52 -1.86
N ARG A 124 3.65 -10.08 -2.68
CA ARG A 124 2.47 -10.80 -2.18
C ARG A 124 2.84 -11.95 -1.24
N GLN A 125 3.84 -12.74 -1.60
CA GLN A 125 4.34 -13.81 -0.73
C GLN A 125 4.90 -13.30 0.61
N ARG A 126 5.52 -12.11 0.63
CA ARG A 126 6.00 -11.49 1.87
C ARG A 126 4.84 -11.04 2.76
N ILE A 127 3.81 -10.44 2.17
CA ILE A 127 2.60 -10.04 2.89
C ILE A 127 1.89 -11.27 3.46
N ASP A 128 1.71 -12.33 2.66
CA ASP A 128 1.11 -13.59 3.11
C ASP A 128 1.92 -14.24 4.26
N ALA A 129 3.26 -14.22 4.15
CA ALA A 129 4.13 -14.75 5.19
C ALA A 129 4.04 -13.94 6.49
N PHE A 130 3.92 -12.62 6.38
CA PHE A 130 3.72 -11.73 7.51
C PHE A 130 2.35 -11.94 8.17
N GLU A 131 1.28 -12.03 7.38
CA GLU A 131 -0.07 -12.33 7.87
C GLU A 131 -0.07 -13.65 8.67
N LEU A 132 0.51 -14.71 8.10
CA LEU A 132 0.63 -16.01 8.78
C LEU A 132 1.46 -15.91 10.06
N TRP A 133 2.54 -15.13 10.06
CA TRP A 133 3.37 -14.91 11.24
C TRP A 133 2.56 -14.21 12.35
N SER A 134 1.80 -13.17 12.01
CA SER A 134 0.92 -12.43 12.93
C SER A 134 -0.14 -13.35 13.56
N TRP A 135 -0.83 -14.15 12.75
CA TRP A 135 -1.84 -15.10 13.23
C TRP A 135 -1.25 -16.19 14.12
N ARG A 136 -0.09 -16.75 13.74
CA ARG A 136 0.60 -17.77 14.57
C ARG A 136 0.98 -17.19 15.93
N ARG A 137 1.43 -15.94 15.98
CA ARG A 137 1.78 -15.27 17.23
C ARG A 137 0.55 -15.05 18.11
N LEU A 138 -0.55 -14.61 17.53
CA LEU A 138 -1.83 -14.44 18.22
C LEU A 138 -2.35 -15.76 18.81
N LEU A 139 -2.33 -16.82 17.99
CA LEU A 139 -2.83 -18.16 18.37
C LEU A 139 -1.82 -18.99 19.16
N ARG A 140 -0.60 -18.47 19.40
CA ARG A 140 0.53 -19.16 20.05
C ARG A 140 0.88 -20.50 19.38
N VAL A 141 0.69 -20.58 18.07
CA VAL A 141 0.99 -21.78 17.29
C VAL A 141 2.51 -21.84 17.05
N PRO A 142 3.19 -22.93 17.45
CA PRO A 142 4.61 -23.10 17.19
C PRO A 142 4.94 -23.08 15.70
N TRP A 143 6.14 -22.63 15.34
CA TRP A 143 6.57 -22.57 13.94
C TRP A 143 6.65 -23.95 13.27
N THR A 144 6.82 -25.01 14.08
CA THR A 144 6.87 -26.44 13.69
C THR A 144 5.51 -27.04 13.37
N ALA A 145 4.40 -26.37 13.72
CA ALA A 145 3.07 -26.85 13.41
C ALA A 145 2.86 -26.89 11.88
N ARG A 146 2.54 -28.09 11.38
CA ARG A 146 2.34 -28.36 9.95
C ARG A 146 1.11 -27.59 9.44
N ARG A 147 1.15 -27.12 8.18
CA ARG A 147 0.04 -26.38 7.55
C ARG A 147 -1.19 -27.29 7.43
N PHE A 148 -2.08 -27.26 8.42
CA PHE A 148 -3.41 -27.87 8.30
C PHE A 148 -4.39 -27.04 9.12
N GLN A 149 -5.33 -26.36 8.46
CA GLN A 149 -6.50 -25.79 9.14
C GLN A 149 -7.72 -25.78 8.20
N PRO A 150 -8.65 -26.74 8.35
CA PRO A 150 -9.97 -26.72 7.73
C PRO A 150 -10.97 -25.74 8.38
N GLY A 151 -10.53 -24.95 9.37
CA GLY A 151 -11.42 -24.15 10.23
C GLY A 151 -10.99 -22.69 10.46
N HIS A 152 -10.09 -22.14 9.62
CA HIS A 152 -9.89 -20.69 9.61
C HIS A 152 -11.23 -20.01 9.26
N PRO A 153 -11.58 -18.85 9.86
CA PRO A 153 -12.57 -17.98 9.25
C PRO A 153 -12.14 -17.81 7.80
N LYS A 154 -13.02 -18.26 6.88
CA LYS A 154 -12.69 -18.59 5.48
C LYS A 154 -11.58 -17.68 4.97
N ARG A 155 -10.47 -18.27 4.51
CA ARG A 155 -9.46 -17.63 3.67
C ARG A 155 -10.14 -17.09 2.41
N LYS A 156 -10.89 -15.99 2.54
CA LYS A 156 -10.83 -14.93 1.57
C LYS A 156 -9.54 -14.25 1.97
N SER A 157 -8.49 -14.37 1.15
CA SER A 157 -7.40 -13.41 1.27
C SER A 157 -8.07 -12.04 1.37
N VAL A 158 -7.62 -11.18 2.28
CA VAL A 158 -8.16 -9.81 2.37
C VAL A 158 -8.02 -9.11 1.01
N LEU A 159 -7.08 -9.58 0.19
CA LEU A 159 -6.85 -9.22 -1.20
C LEU A 159 -7.85 -9.82 -2.23
N ASN A 160 -8.68 -10.81 -1.91
CA ASN A 160 -9.72 -11.35 -2.82
C ASN A 160 -11.08 -10.65 -2.67
N ILE A 161 -11.21 -9.69 -1.75
CA ILE A 161 -12.47 -8.95 -1.55
C ILE A 161 -12.53 -7.70 -2.46
N HIS A 162 -11.45 -7.38 -3.18
CA HIS A 162 -11.35 -6.14 -3.97
C HIS A 162 -10.80 -6.31 -5.40
N TRP A 163 -10.60 -7.55 -5.87
CA TRP A 163 -10.00 -7.84 -7.18
C TRP A 163 -10.80 -8.89 -7.99
N ASN A 164 -12.11 -8.97 -7.74
CA ASN A 164 -13.07 -9.64 -8.61
C ASN A 164 -14.11 -8.59 -9.01
N ASP A 165 -13.70 -7.67 -9.88
CA ASP A 165 -14.55 -6.89 -10.80
C ASP A 165 -13.68 -6.53 -12.01
#